data_AF-A0A0D2VW62-F1
#
_entry.id   AF-A0A0D2VW62-F1
#
_cell.length_a   1.000
_cell.length_b   1.000
_cell.length_c   1.000
_cell.angle_alpha   90.00
_cell.angle_beta   90.00
_cell.angle_gamma   90.00
#
_symmetry.space_group_name_H-M   'P 1'
#
loop_
_entity.id
_entity.type
_entity.pdbx_description
1 polymer ?
#
loop_
_entity_poly.entity_id
_entity_poly.type
_entity_poly.pdbx_seq_one_letter_code
_entity_poly.pdbx_strand_id
1 'polypeptide(L)'
;MSCPKDYIGESHKKIERSGSLKKQGSVAGETDAAHKFSWGTLNVIETHTPGAPMGEKARRELTAKMNAAANLRIKSRTGNRRTDERNDGKMVQHFLNKTPIRSRQVVARAEQAFSGAKTLPNPKYATALGKMKVHNAATGRSHTLKNHHQHKPRAQTKLTPSRRR
;
A
#
# COMPACT_ATOMS: atom_id res chain seq x y z
N MET A 1 5.25 -18.33 2.59
CA MET A 1 5.27 -16.84 2.58
C MET A 1 4.05 -16.38 3.34
N SER A 2 4.25 -15.71 4.48
CA SER A 2 3.18 -15.31 5.40
C SER A 2 2.37 -14.12 4.88
N CYS A 3 1.08 -14.12 5.18
CA CYS A 3 0.16 -13.01 4.96
C CYS A 3 0.50 -11.88 5.93
N PRO A 4 0.22 -10.59 5.63
CA PRO A 4 0.30 -9.51 6.62
C PRO A 4 -0.37 -9.84 7.97
N LYS A 5 -1.40 -10.70 7.96
CA LYS A 5 -2.11 -11.19 9.14
C LYS A 5 -1.20 -11.89 10.14
N ASP A 6 -0.17 -12.58 9.66
CA ASP A 6 0.74 -13.38 10.49
C ASP A 6 1.77 -12.49 11.22
N TYR A 7 1.90 -11.22 10.82
CA TYR A 7 2.84 -10.25 11.41
C TYR A 7 2.22 -9.40 12.52
N ILE A 8 0.90 -9.50 12.75
CA ILE A 8 0.18 -8.56 13.62
C ILE A 8 0.08 -9.08 15.07
N GLY A 9 0.14 -10.40 15.29
CA GLY A 9 -0.07 -11.02 16.60
C GLY A 9 -1.35 -10.54 17.31
N GLU A 10 -1.48 -10.82 18.61
CA GLU A 10 -2.48 -10.18 19.48
C GLU A 10 -1.93 -8.86 20.02
N SER A 11 -1.98 -7.81 19.19
CA SER A 11 -1.59 -6.46 19.61
C SER A 11 -2.80 -5.68 20.13
N HIS A 12 -2.69 -5.06 21.31
CA HIS A 12 -3.70 -4.12 21.85
C HIS A 12 -3.88 -2.86 20.98
N LYS A 13 -2.98 -2.64 20.02
CA LYS A 13 -3.06 -1.58 19.00
C LYS A 13 -3.78 -2.02 17.72
N LYS A 14 -4.09 -3.30 17.57
CA LYS A 14 -4.77 -3.84 16.40
C LYS A 14 -6.13 -3.17 16.25
N ILE A 15 -6.42 -2.76 15.03
CA ILE A 15 -7.72 -2.20 14.65
C ILE A 15 -8.46 -3.27 13.86
N GLU A 16 -9.63 -3.64 14.38
CA GLU A 16 -10.51 -4.57 13.70
C GLU A 16 -11.13 -3.93 12.49
N ARG A 17 -11.32 -4.75 11.47
CA ARG A 17 -12.02 -4.34 10.26
C ARG A 17 -13.51 -4.32 10.55
N SER A 18 -14.15 -3.16 10.50
CA SER A 18 -15.61 -3.08 10.54
C SER A 18 -16.20 -2.89 9.13
N GLY A 19 -17.26 -3.64 8.84
CA GLY A 19 -18.10 -3.48 7.65
C GLY A 19 -17.66 -4.19 6.37
N SER A 20 -18.66 -4.61 5.59
CA SER A 20 -18.52 -5.22 4.27
C SER A 20 -18.15 -4.19 3.19
N LEU A 21 -17.14 -4.53 2.38
CA LEU A 21 -16.67 -3.78 1.21
C LEU A 21 -17.78 -3.59 0.18
N LYS A 22 -18.46 -2.44 0.16
CA LYS A 22 -19.22 -2.03 -1.01
C LYS A 22 -18.77 -0.64 -1.43
N LYS A 23 -17.79 -0.60 -2.34
CA LYS A 23 -17.67 0.58 -3.22
C LYS A 23 -18.83 0.47 -4.21
N GLN A 24 -19.65 1.50 -4.36
CA GLN A 24 -20.64 1.56 -5.44
C GLN A 24 -19.93 1.19 -6.77
N GLY A 25 -20.45 0.16 -7.44
CA GLY A 25 -19.89 -0.40 -8.68
C GLY A 25 -19.20 -1.77 -8.58
N SER A 26 -18.94 -2.33 -7.39
CA SER A 26 -18.32 -3.67 -7.26
C SER A 26 -19.30 -4.84 -7.36
N VAL A 27 -20.58 -4.58 -7.61
CA VAL A 27 -21.64 -5.63 -7.71
C VAL A 27 -21.90 -6.01 -9.17
N ALA A 28 -21.46 -5.19 -10.12
CA ALA A 28 -21.61 -5.46 -11.55
C ALA A 28 -20.29 -6.01 -12.13
N GLY A 29 -20.23 -7.33 -12.32
CA GLY A 29 -19.14 -8.05 -12.99
C GLY A 29 -17.90 -8.28 -12.13
N GLU A 30 -17.51 -9.55 -11.95
CA GLU A 30 -16.25 -10.19 -11.45
C GLU A 30 -15.14 -9.37 -10.74
N THR A 31 -15.48 -8.23 -10.15
CA THR A 31 -14.57 -7.24 -9.61
C THR A 31 -14.84 -7.06 -8.13
N ASP A 32 -13.78 -6.94 -7.36
CA ASP A 32 -13.83 -6.71 -5.92
C ASP A 32 -13.28 -5.30 -5.65
N ALA A 33 -13.84 -4.61 -4.65
CA ALA A 33 -13.21 -3.42 -4.11
C ALA A 33 -11.91 -3.82 -3.39
N ALA A 34 -10.80 -3.20 -3.79
CA ALA A 34 -9.47 -3.42 -3.24
C ALA A 34 -8.96 -2.15 -2.56
N HIS A 35 -8.38 -2.28 -1.37
CA HIS A 35 -7.78 -1.15 -0.69
C HIS A 35 -6.41 -0.80 -1.30
N LYS A 36 -6.21 0.49 -1.59
CA LYS A 36 -4.89 1.04 -1.93
C LYS A 36 -3.95 0.88 -0.74
N PHE A 37 -4.37 1.26 0.45
CA PHE A 37 -3.69 0.98 1.72
C PHE A 37 -4.50 -0.04 2.53
N SER A 38 -3.96 -1.24 2.72
CA SER A 38 -4.70 -2.36 3.31
C SER A 38 -4.71 -2.34 4.83
N TRP A 39 -5.74 -2.95 5.41
CA TRP A 39 -5.87 -3.15 6.86
C TRP A 39 -4.69 -3.92 7.45
N GLY A 40 -4.12 -4.87 6.71
CA GLY A 40 -2.93 -5.61 7.13
C GLY A 40 -1.73 -4.68 7.29
N THR A 41 -1.44 -3.86 6.28
CA THR A 41 -0.35 -2.87 6.35
C THR A 41 -0.60 -1.83 7.45
N LEU A 42 -1.84 -1.36 7.60
CA LEU A 42 -2.22 -0.44 8.65
C LEU A 42 -1.88 -0.99 10.04
N ASN A 43 -2.34 -2.19 10.34
CA ASN A 43 -2.15 -2.81 11.63
C ASN A 43 -0.68 -3.10 11.92
N VAL A 44 0.10 -3.53 10.94
CA VAL A 44 1.56 -3.68 11.10
C VAL A 44 2.21 -2.34 11.47
N ILE A 45 1.89 -1.26 10.74
CA ILE A 45 2.46 0.06 11.05
C ILE A 45 1.99 0.51 12.43
N GLU A 46 0.72 0.32 12.79
CA GLU A 46 0.18 0.71 14.09
C GLU A 46 0.87 -0.04 15.24
N THR A 47 1.03 -1.36 15.11
CA THR A 47 1.66 -2.22 16.12
C THR A 47 3.14 -1.90 16.30
N HIS A 48 3.88 -1.68 15.20
CA HIS A 48 5.34 -1.50 15.25
C HIS A 48 5.80 -0.03 15.28
N THR A 49 4.88 0.93 15.26
CA THR A 49 5.21 2.35 15.48
C THR A 49 5.03 2.69 16.97
N PRO A 50 6.02 3.33 17.62
CA PRO A 50 5.88 3.83 18.98
C PRO A 50 4.69 4.78 19.13
N GLY A 51 4.05 4.77 20.31
CA GLY A 51 2.91 5.62 20.62
C GLY A 51 1.79 4.86 21.34
N ALA A 52 0.89 5.62 21.94
CA ALA A 52 -0.29 5.08 22.60
C ALA A 52 -1.30 4.50 21.58
N PRO A 53 -2.13 3.53 22.00
CA PRO A 53 -3.22 3.04 21.17
C PRO A 53 -4.16 4.18 20.78
N MET A 54 -4.71 4.09 19.57
CA MET A 54 -5.68 5.07 19.09
C MET A 54 -6.98 5.00 19.90
N GLY A 55 -7.46 6.15 20.36
CA GLY A 55 -8.77 6.28 21.02
C GLY A 55 -9.94 6.03 20.07
N GLU A 56 -11.12 5.76 20.62
CA GLU A 56 -12.28 5.29 19.85
C GLU A 56 -12.74 6.26 18.74
N LYS A 57 -12.82 7.56 19.03
CA LYS A 57 -13.20 8.58 18.05
C LYS A 57 -12.28 8.55 16.82
N ALA A 58 -10.96 8.51 17.05
CA ALA A 58 -9.98 8.43 15.98
C ALA A 58 -10.04 7.10 15.22
N ARG A 59 -10.33 5.98 15.92
CA ARG A 59 -10.55 4.67 15.25
C ARG A 59 -11.75 4.71 14.31
N ARG A 60 -12.87 5.32 14.73
CA ARG A 60 -14.08 5.46 13.89
C ARG A 60 -13.79 6.30 12.64
N GLU A 61 -13.12 7.44 12.81
CA GLU A 61 -12.74 8.30 11.69
C GLU A 61 -11.78 7.60 10.71
N LEU A 62 -10.75 6.93 11.23
CA LEU A 62 -9.81 6.14 10.45
C LEU A 62 -10.53 5.04 9.67
N THR A 63 -11.48 4.34 10.29
CA THR A 63 -12.24 3.28 9.64
C THR A 63 -13.12 3.81 8.51
N ALA A 64 -13.78 4.96 8.72
CA ALA A 64 -14.54 5.63 7.67
C ALA A 64 -13.64 6.01 6.47
N LYS A 65 -12.44 6.54 6.72
CA LYS A 65 -11.47 6.90 5.66
C LYS A 65 -10.87 5.68 4.97
N MET A 66 -10.62 4.59 5.71
CA MET A 66 -10.18 3.32 5.13
C MET A 66 -11.18 2.77 4.12
N ASN A 67 -12.47 2.89 4.42
CA ASN A 67 -13.57 2.47 3.55
C ASN A 67 -14.00 3.53 2.51
N ALA A 68 -13.39 4.71 2.50
CA ALA A 68 -13.75 5.77 1.57
C ALA A 68 -13.30 5.46 0.13
N ALA A 69 -14.05 5.98 -0.86
CA ALA A 69 -13.76 5.78 -2.28
C ALA A 69 -12.33 6.17 -2.69
N ALA A 70 -11.71 7.12 -1.97
CA ALA A 70 -10.34 7.56 -2.17
C ALA A 70 -9.29 6.45 -1.90
N ASN A 71 -9.53 5.60 -0.89
CA ASN A 71 -8.67 4.46 -0.55
C ASN A 71 -9.10 3.16 -1.25
N LEU A 72 -10.26 3.14 -1.92
CA LEU A 72 -10.74 1.96 -2.66
C LEU A 72 -10.45 2.08 -4.17
N ARG A 73 -10.02 0.99 -4.79
CA ARG A 73 -10.04 0.81 -6.26
C ARG A 73 -10.90 -0.38 -6.65
N ILE A 74 -11.35 -0.40 -7.89
CA ILE A 74 -12.01 -1.57 -8.48
C ILE A 74 -10.93 -2.42 -9.14
N LYS A 75 -10.93 -3.72 -8.89
CA LYS A 75 -9.98 -4.68 -9.48
C LYS A 75 -10.67 -6.02 -9.70
N SER A 76 -10.20 -6.82 -10.65
CA SER A 76 -10.66 -8.21 -10.77
C SER A 76 -10.40 -9.00 -9.48
N ARG A 77 -11.29 -9.94 -9.15
CA ARG A 77 -11.20 -10.79 -7.94
C ARG A 77 -9.83 -11.49 -7.83
N THR A 78 -9.33 -12.06 -8.94
CA THR A 78 -8.02 -12.73 -9.02
C THR A 78 -6.86 -11.77 -8.73
N GLY A 79 -6.90 -10.56 -9.28
CA GLY A 79 -5.86 -9.56 -9.07
C GLY A 79 -5.82 -9.04 -7.63
N ASN A 80 -6.97 -8.98 -6.95
CA ASN A 80 -7.06 -8.50 -5.57
C ASN A 80 -6.53 -9.54 -4.57
N ARG A 81 -7.13 -10.74 -4.56
CA ARG A 81 -6.93 -11.71 -3.47
C ARG A 81 -5.56 -12.36 -3.46
N ARG A 82 -4.93 -12.60 -4.62
CA ARG A 82 -3.67 -13.37 -4.69
C ARG A 82 -2.43 -12.49 -4.83
N THR A 83 -2.51 -11.42 -5.62
CA THR A 83 -1.34 -10.61 -5.97
C THR A 83 -1.10 -9.47 -4.99
N ASP A 84 -2.16 -8.74 -4.60
CA ASP A 84 -2.00 -7.59 -3.70
C ASP A 84 -1.67 -8.04 -2.27
N GLU A 85 -2.32 -9.08 -1.75
CA GLU A 85 -1.99 -9.61 -0.42
C GLU A 85 -0.54 -10.11 -0.32
N ARG A 86 -0.05 -10.82 -1.35
CA ARG A 86 1.34 -11.30 -1.40
C ARG A 86 2.33 -10.14 -1.44
N ASN A 87 2.05 -9.12 -2.24
CA ASN A 87 2.92 -7.95 -2.34
C ASN A 87 2.85 -7.09 -1.08
N ASP A 88 1.71 -7.02 -0.40
CA ASP A 88 1.57 -6.38 0.92
C ASP A 88 2.40 -7.12 1.97
N GLY A 89 2.39 -8.46 1.98
CA GLY A 89 3.23 -9.25 2.88
C GLY A 89 4.72 -8.97 2.68
N LYS A 90 5.19 -8.96 1.43
CA LYS A 90 6.58 -8.61 1.10
C LYS A 90 6.94 -7.18 1.49
N MET A 91 6.04 -6.23 1.22
CA MET A 91 6.22 -4.83 1.60
C MET A 91 6.34 -4.69 3.12
N VAL A 92 5.44 -5.33 3.88
CA VAL A 92 5.48 -5.38 5.35
C VAL A 92 6.78 -5.99 5.85
N GLN A 93 7.25 -7.08 5.25
CA GLN A 93 8.53 -7.69 5.63
C GLN A 93 9.71 -6.72 5.42
N HIS A 94 9.74 -6.00 4.30
CA HIS A 94 10.75 -4.97 4.07
C HIS A 94 10.66 -3.81 5.06
N PHE A 95 9.44 -3.42 5.44
CA PHE A 95 9.17 -2.39 6.45
C PHE A 95 9.73 -2.81 7.82
N LEU A 96 9.39 -4.01 8.29
CA LEU A 96 9.83 -4.54 9.58
C LEU A 96 11.35 -4.74 9.63
N ASN A 97 11.91 -5.33 8.58
CA ASN A 97 13.35 -5.62 8.52
C ASN A 97 14.19 -4.38 8.17
N LYS A 98 13.56 -3.23 7.90
CA LYS A 98 14.23 -1.99 7.44
C LYS A 98 15.13 -2.22 6.21
N THR A 99 14.75 -3.14 5.32
CA THR A 99 15.53 -3.49 4.12
C THR A 99 14.99 -2.79 2.87
N PRO A 100 15.83 -2.49 1.86
CA PRO A 100 15.35 -1.91 0.61
C PRO A 100 14.46 -2.86 -0.19
N ILE A 101 13.35 -2.35 -0.70
CA ILE A 101 12.52 -3.06 -1.66
C ILE A 101 13.26 -3.11 -3.01
N ARG A 102 13.45 -4.32 -3.55
CA ARG A 102 14.10 -4.54 -4.85
C ARG A 102 13.14 -4.90 -5.99
N SER A 103 12.02 -5.54 -5.67
CA SER A 103 11.05 -6.01 -6.68
C SER A 103 10.18 -4.86 -7.18
N ARG A 104 10.14 -4.65 -8.50
CA ARG A 104 9.28 -3.66 -9.16
C ARG A 104 7.80 -3.79 -8.76
N GLN A 105 7.30 -5.00 -8.61
CA GLN A 105 5.90 -5.27 -8.23
C GLN A 105 5.61 -4.80 -6.81
N VAL A 106 6.54 -5.06 -5.87
CA VAL A 106 6.42 -4.62 -4.48
C VAL A 106 6.59 -3.11 -4.36
N VAL A 107 7.48 -2.50 -5.15
CA VAL A 107 7.61 -1.03 -5.23
C VAL A 107 6.32 -0.40 -5.71
N ALA A 108 5.74 -0.88 -6.82
CA ALA A 108 4.47 -0.37 -7.35
C ALA A 108 3.33 -0.54 -6.32
N ARG A 109 3.34 -1.63 -5.55
CA ARG A 109 2.37 -1.83 -4.47
C ARG A 109 2.59 -0.85 -3.32
N ALA A 110 3.84 -0.61 -2.92
CA ALA A 110 4.19 0.36 -1.89
C ALA A 110 3.80 1.79 -2.29
N GLU A 111 3.95 2.17 -3.57
CA GLU A 111 3.47 3.46 -4.08
C GLU A 111 1.95 3.61 -3.96
N GLN A 112 1.19 2.56 -4.26
CA GLN A 112 -0.26 2.55 -4.08
C GLN A 112 -0.64 2.67 -2.62
N ALA A 113 0.02 1.92 -1.74
CA ALA A 113 -0.17 2.00 -0.29
C ALA A 113 0.16 3.39 0.24
N PHE A 114 1.25 4.01 -0.22
CA PHE A 114 1.62 5.38 0.14
C PHE A 114 0.58 6.42 -0.33
N SER A 115 0.05 6.28 -1.55
CA SER A 115 -1.04 7.12 -2.04
C SER A 115 -2.32 6.96 -1.21
N GLY A 116 -2.70 5.72 -0.86
CA GLY A 116 -3.85 5.47 0.02
C GLY A 116 -3.64 6.05 1.42
N ALA A 117 -2.45 5.86 2.00
CA ALA A 117 -2.12 6.36 3.33
C ALA A 117 -2.17 7.89 3.44
N LYS A 118 -1.93 8.64 2.36
CA LYS A 118 -2.09 10.11 2.34
C LYS A 118 -3.54 10.58 2.52
N THR A 119 -4.51 9.70 2.27
CA THR A 119 -5.94 10.02 2.40
C THR A 119 -6.49 9.76 3.81
N LEU A 120 -5.65 9.19 4.69
CA LEU A 120 -6.00 8.87 6.07
C LEU A 120 -5.78 10.07 7.00
N PRO A 121 -6.50 10.15 8.13
CA PRO A 121 -6.44 11.30 9.01
C PRO A 121 -5.08 11.44 9.72
N ASN A 122 -4.37 10.33 9.93
CA ASN A 122 -3.07 10.34 10.60
C ASN A 122 -1.91 10.28 9.59
N PRO A 123 -1.07 11.32 9.48
CA PRO A 123 0.04 11.36 8.53
C PRO A 123 1.15 10.35 8.85
N LYS A 124 1.14 9.72 10.03
CA LYS A 124 2.15 8.72 10.42
C LYS A 124 2.22 7.56 9.43
N TYR A 125 1.09 7.12 8.86
CA TYR A 125 1.05 6.01 7.91
C TYR A 125 1.79 6.34 6.62
N ALA A 126 1.50 7.51 6.05
CA ALA A 126 2.20 8.00 4.87
C ALA A 126 3.68 8.24 5.17
N THR A 127 4.01 8.79 6.33
CA THR A 127 5.39 9.04 6.75
C THR A 127 6.19 7.75 6.90
N ALA A 128 5.61 6.73 7.56
CA ALA A 128 6.22 5.42 7.76
C ALA A 128 6.52 4.73 6.42
N LEU A 129 5.53 4.66 5.51
CA LEU A 129 5.73 4.11 4.17
C LEU A 129 6.71 4.95 3.34
N GLY A 130 6.61 6.28 3.42
CA GLY A 130 7.47 7.19 2.66
C GLY A 130 8.95 7.06 2.99
N LYS A 131 9.29 6.64 4.22
CA LYS A 131 10.66 6.38 4.69
C LYS A 131 11.23 5.04 4.22
N MET A 132 10.40 4.12 3.73
CA MET A 132 10.87 2.83 3.22
C MET A 132 11.91 3.04 2.11
N LYS A 133 12.93 2.19 2.09
CA LYS A 133 13.99 2.26 1.08
C LYS A 133 13.59 1.47 -0.17
N VAL A 134 13.89 2.02 -1.33
CA VAL A 134 13.71 1.37 -2.63
C VAL A 134 15.06 1.33 -3.32
N HIS A 135 15.44 0.14 -3.80
CA HIS A 135 16.67 -0.06 -4.54
C HIS A 135 16.52 0.44 -5.99
N ASN A 136 17.45 1.27 -6.44
CA ASN A 136 17.54 1.70 -7.83
C ASN A 136 18.56 0.82 -8.57
N ALA A 137 18.08 -0.02 -9.48
CA ALA A 137 18.94 -0.90 -10.26
C ALA A 137 19.90 -0.13 -11.19
N ALA A 138 19.53 1.06 -11.66
CA ALA A 138 20.36 1.84 -12.58
C ALA A 138 21.57 2.47 -11.89
N THR A 139 21.46 2.82 -10.60
CA THR A 139 22.53 3.49 -9.85
C THR A 139 23.17 2.61 -8.77
N GLY A 140 22.60 1.44 -8.49
CA GLY A 140 22.98 0.58 -7.37
C GLY A 140 22.68 1.17 -5.98
N ARG A 141 22.13 2.39 -5.90
CA ARG A 141 21.85 3.10 -4.65
C ARG A 141 20.39 2.90 -4.22
N SER A 142 20.13 3.10 -2.93
CA SER A 142 18.77 3.10 -2.40
C SER A 142 18.29 4.52 -2.08
N HIS A 143 17.03 4.81 -2.38
CA HIS A 143 16.35 6.06 -2.06
C HIS A 143 15.05 5.82 -1.31
N THR A 144 14.39 6.87 -0.82
CA THR A 144 13.12 6.73 -0.11
C THR A 144 11.95 6.55 -1.08
N LEU A 145 10.93 5.81 -0.66
CA LEU A 145 9.71 5.59 -1.45
C LEU A 145 9.04 6.92 -1.85
N LYS A 146 9.03 7.92 -0.95
CA LYS A 146 8.51 9.26 -1.23
C LYS A 146 9.17 9.90 -2.47
N ASN A 147 10.45 9.66 -2.69
CA ASN A 147 11.24 10.24 -3.79
C ASN A 147 11.29 9.33 -5.02
N HIS A 148 10.65 8.15 -4.99
CA HIS A 148 10.82 7.15 -6.05
C HIS A 148 10.40 7.63 -7.44
N HIS A 149 9.38 8.49 -7.51
CA HIS A 149 8.91 9.10 -8.76
C HIS A 149 10.01 9.90 -9.51
N GLN A 150 10.98 10.49 -8.80
CA GLN A 150 12.10 11.24 -9.40
C GLN A 150 13.13 10.32 -10.07
N HIS A 151 13.13 9.04 -9.70
CA HIS A 151 14.07 8.03 -10.18
C HIS A 151 13.44 7.01 -11.12
N LYS A 152 12.16 7.20 -11.50
CA LYS A 152 11.55 6.36 -12.54
C LYS A 152 12.25 6.67 -13.86
N PRO A 153 12.73 5.66 -14.60
CA PRO A 153 13.20 5.90 -15.94
C PRO A 153 12.06 6.58 -16.69
N ARG A 154 12.32 7.77 -17.24
CA ARG A 154 11.36 8.45 -18.13
C ARG A 154 10.96 7.41 -19.16
N ALA A 155 9.66 7.18 -19.32
CA ALA A 155 9.18 6.29 -20.37
C ALA A 155 9.82 6.79 -21.66
N GLN A 156 10.70 5.99 -22.25
CA GLN A 156 11.23 6.31 -23.56
C GLN A 156 10.01 6.41 -24.46
N THR A 157 9.66 7.64 -24.84
CA THR A 157 8.70 7.89 -25.90
C THR A 157 9.24 7.12 -27.08
N LYS A 158 8.60 5.99 -27.39
CA LYS A 158 8.89 5.25 -28.62
C LYS A 158 8.58 6.24 -29.73
N LEU A 159 9.63 6.86 -30.27
CA LEU A 159 9.55 7.62 -31.51
C LEU A 159 9.04 6.63 -32.55
N THR A 160 7.76 6.70 -32.86
CA THR A 160 7.17 5.97 -33.97
C THR A 160 7.98 6.37 -35.21
N PRO A 161 8.65 5.44 -35.91
CA PRO A 161 9.37 5.78 -37.12
C PRO A 161 8.36 6.34 -38.11
N SER A 162 8.53 7.62 -38.46
CA SER A 162 7.79 8.28 -39.52
C SER A 162 8.05 7.53 -40.81
N ARG A 163 7.05 6.76 -41.27
CA ARG A 163 7.05 6.18 -42.62
C ARG A 163 7.00 7.35 -43.61
N ARG A 164 8.17 7.80 -44.10
CA ARG A 164 8.23 8.56 -45.35
C ARG A 164 7.80 7.62 -46.47
N ARG A 165 6.74 7.99 -47.17
CA ARG A 165 6.35 7.42 -48.46
C ARG A 165 7.14 8.09 -49.56
#